data_AF-A0A257YIL8-F1
#
_entry.id   AF-A0A257YIL8-F1
#
_cell.length_a   1.000
_cell.length_b   1.000
_cell.length_c   1.000
_cell.angle_alpha   90.00
_cell.angle_beta   90.00
_cell.angle_gamma   90.00
#
_symmetry.space_group_name_H-M   'P 1'
#
loop_
_entity.id
_entity.type
_entity.pdbx_description
1 polymer ?
#
loop_
_entity_poly.entity_id
_entity_poly.type
_entity_poly.pdbx_seq_one_letter_code
_entity_poly.pdbx_strand_id
1 'polypeptide(L)'
;MSKVVVIKSAGTKRKDAPKSAAVGEKRVRDASSGKLLTVRTLDGKSATFGRDLTYVFTKNVSKARRENKQVTGTPDRVPAKG
;
A
#
# COMPACT_ATOMS: atom_id res chain seq x y z
N MET A 1 1.29 -10.85 2.25
CA MET A 1 1.54 -9.81 3.28
C MET A 1 1.96 -8.50 2.61
N SER A 2 1.30 -7.39 2.95
CA SER A 2 1.58 -6.06 2.39
C SER A 2 2.29 -5.22 3.44
N LYS A 3 3.52 -4.76 3.15
CA LYS A 3 4.36 -4.00 4.08
C LYS A 3 4.29 -2.51 3.73
N VAL A 4 3.83 -1.68 4.67
CA VAL A 4 3.90 -0.21 4.57
C VAL A 4 5.15 0.25 5.30
N VAL A 5 5.97 1.05 4.64
CA VAL A 5 7.19 1.60 5.24
C VAL A 5 7.08 3.12 5.18
N VAL A 6 7.13 3.78 6.33
CA VAL A 6 7.19 5.24 6.41
C VAL A 6 8.66 5.63 6.39
N ILE A 7 9.09 6.40 5.38
CA ILE A 7 10.48 6.87 5.27
C ILE A 7 10.43 8.40 5.25
N LYS A 8 11.31 9.03 6.02
CA LYS A 8 11.45 10.49 6.09
C LYS A 8 12.13 10.97 4.79
N SER A 9 11.36 11.52 3.85
CA SER A 9 11.91 12.01 2.58
C SER A 9 12.52 13.41 2.74
N ALA A 10 13.77 13.57 2.31
CA ALA A 10 14.36 14.88 2.07
C ALA A 10 13.81 15.42 0.73
N GLY A 11 13.22 16.61 0.77
CA GLY A 11 12.30 17.11 -0.25
C GLY A 11 12.87 17.20 -1.67
N THR A 12 12.02 16.82 -2.64
CA THR A 12 12.15 17.26 -4.04
C THR A 12 10.76 17.63 -4.55
N LYS A 13 10.58 18.91 -4.92
CA LYS A 13 9.33 19.40 -5.52
C LYS A 13 9.17 18.77 -6.91
N ARG A 14 8.10 18.00 -7.14
CA ARG A 14 7.72 17.54 -8.49
C ARG A 14 6.21 17.71 -8.71
N LYS A 15 5.89 18.19 -9.92
CA LYS A 15 4.58 18.66 -10.39
C LYS A 15 3.46 17.63 -10.25
N ASP A 16 2.27 18.15 -9.99
CA ASP A 16 1.01 17.44 -9.75
C ASP A 16 0.69 16.37 -10.80
N ALA A 17 0.66 15.12 -10.34
CA ALA A 17 0.10 13.97 -11.04
C ALA A 17 -1.12 13.48 -10.23
N PRO A 18 -2.07 12.73 -10.84
CA PRO A 18 -3.22 12.15 -10.11
C PRO A 18 -2.82 11.11 -9.04
N LYS A 19 -1.54 10.73 -8.97
CA LYS A 19 -0.92 10.14 -7.77
C LYS A 19 -0.43 11.29 -6.92
N SER A 20 -0.87 11.37 -5.66
CA SER A 20 -0.26 12.33 -4.73
C SER A 20 1.25 12.21 -4.80
N ALA A 21 1.91 13.31 -5.15
CA ALA A 21 3.36 13.37 -5.40
C ALA A 21 4.18 12.89 -4.18
N ALA A 22 3.57 12.81 -3.00
CA ALA A 22 4.17 12.39 -1.75
C ALA A 22 4.21 10.86 -1.52
N VAL A 23 3.56 10.03 -2.36
CA VAL A 23 3.62 8.56 -2.23
C VAL A 23 4.73 7.99 -3.10
N GLY A 24 5.82 7.56 -2.47
CA GLY A 24 6.88 6.80 -3.15
C GLY A 24 6.41 5.39 -3.51
N GLU A 25 6.79 4.87 -4.67
CA GLU A 25 6.48 3.51 -5.10
C GLU A 25 7.77 2.81 -5.57
N LYS A 26 8.10 1.66 -4.96
CA LYS A 26 9.26 0.86 -5.36
C LYS A 26 8.86 -0.60 -5.52
N ARG A 27 9.23 -1.21 -6.64
CA ARG A 27 9.11 -2.66 -6.81
C ARG A 27 10.37 -3.33 -6.25
N VAL A 28 10.19 -4.25 -5.33
CA VAL A 28 11.26 -5.02 -4.71
C VAL A 28 10.96 -6.50 -4.87
N ARG A 29 11.99 -7.33 -4.96
CA ARG A 29 11.81 -8.78 -4.85
C ARG A 29 11.81 -9.16 -3.38
N ASP A 30 10.81 -9.92 -2.99
CA ASP A 30 10.76 -10.55 -1.69
C ASP A 30 11.87 -11.59 -1.57
N ALA A 31 12.68 -11.50 -0.50
CA ALA A 31 13.86 -12.33 -0.36
C ALA A 31 13.53 -13.82 -0.12
N SER A 32 12.38 -14.11 0.50
CA SER A 32 11.97 -15.48 0.82
C SER A 32 11.16 -16.14 -0.30
N SER A 33 10.24 -15.40 -0.94
CA SER A 33 9.39 -15.98 -2.00
C SER A 33 9.82 -15.65 -3.43
N GLY A 34 10.80 -14.76 -3.62
CA GLY A 34 11.22 -14.28 -4.94
C GLY A 34 10.18 -13.42 -5.68
N LYS A 35 8.98 -13.24 -5.10
CA LYS A 35 7.87 -12.53 -5.71
C LYS A 35 8.15 -11.04 -5.78
N LEU A 36 7.69 -10.39 -6.86
CA LEU A 36 7.74 -8.94 -6.96
C LEU A 36 6.66 -8.31 -6.08
N LEU A 37 7.09 -7.51 -5.11
CA LEU A 37 6.23 -6.74 -4.22
C LEU A 37 6.33 -5.25 -4.57
N THR A 38 5.19 -4.57 -4.52
CA THR A 38 5.14 -3.10 -4.57
C THR A 38 5.17 -2.57 -3.15
N VAL A 39 6.23 -1.86 -2.79
CA VAL A 39 6.36 -1.10 -1.54
C VAL A 39 5.90 0.33 -1.82
N ARG A 40 5.00 0.82 -0.97
CA ARG A 40 4.55 2.22 -0.98
C ARG A 40 5.08 2.92 0.26
N THR A 41 5.66 4.09 0.04
CA THR A 41 6.29 4.90 1.07
C THR A 41 5.49 6.17 1.26
N LEU A 42 5.23 6.52 2.51
CA LEU A 42 4.56 7.77 2.90
C LEU A 42 5.56 8.69 3.59
N ASP A 43 5.48 9.97 3.28
CA ASP A 43 6.16 11.03 4.03
C ASP A 43 5.25 11.52 5.16
N GLY A 44 5.65 11.27 6.41
CA GLY A 44 4.90 11.70 7.60
C GLY A 44 4.81 13.22 7.78
N LYS A 45 5.60 14.02 7.05
CA LYS A 45 5.55 15.49 7.08
C LYS A 45 4.83 16.10 5.87
N SER A 46 4.27 15.28 5.01
CA SER A 46 3.52 15.76 3.84
C SER A 46 2.28 16.55 4.28
N ALA A 47 2.04 17.70 3.65
CA ALA A 47 0.80 18.46 3.82
C ALA A 47 -0.45 17.66 3.36
N THR A 48 -0.26 16.64 2.52
CA THR A 48 -1.33 15.76 2.03
C THR A 48 -1.37 14.41 2.72
N PHE A 49 -0.65 14.22 3.84
CA PHE A 49 -0.48 12.92 4.50
C PHE A 49 -1.79 12.14 4.69
N GLY A 50 -2.86 12.79 5.13
CA GLY A 50 -4.16 12.14 5.30
C GLY A 50 -4.69 11.51 4.00
N ARG A 51 -4.66 12.26 2.89
CA ARG A 51 -5.08 11.78 1.56
C ARG A 51 -4.18 10.65 1.07
N ASP A 52 -2.88 10.75 1.35
CA ASP A 52 -1.87 9.78 0.94
C ASP A 52 -2.03 8.45 1.69
N LEU A 53 -2.30 8.55 2.99
CA LEU A 53 -2.62 7.42 3.85
C LEU A 53 -3.90 6.72 3.39
N THR A 54 -4.98 7.48 3.15
CA THR A 54 -6.24 6.92 2.62
C THR A 54 -6.01 6.20 1.29
N TYR A 55 -5.20 6.78 0.39
CA TYR A 55 -4.86 6.15 -0.88
C TYR A 55 -4.10 4.83 -0.70
N VAL A 56 -3.02 4.81 0.10
CA VAL A 56 -2.23 3.59 0.34
C VAL A 56 -3.06 2.52 1.04
N PHE A 57 -3.86 2.91 2.03
CA PHE A 57 -4.75 2.02 2.75
C PHE A 57 -5.77 1.36 1.82
N THR A 58 -6.43 2.15 0.97
CA THR A 58 -7.39 1.63 -0.02
C THR A 58 -6.75 0.61 -0.95
N LYS A 59 -5.54 0.89 -1.47
CA LYS A 59 -4.82 -0.07 -2.32
C LYS A 59 -4.46 -1.37 -1.60
N ASN A 60 -4.10 -1.28 -0.32
CA ASN A 60 -3.78 -2.45 0.48
C ASN A 60 -5.03 -3.30 0.78
N VAL A 61 -6.16 -2.68 1.13
CA VAL A 61 -7.42 -3.38 1.37
C VAL A 61 -7.91 -4.06 0.09
N SER A 62 -7.90 -3.38 -1.06
CA SER A 62 -8.27 -4.00 -2.34
C SER A 62 -7.39 -5.21 -2.66
N LYS A 63 -6.09 -5.12 -2.37
CA LYS A 63 -5.16 -6.26 -2.55
C LYS A 63 -5.51 -7.39 -1.59
N ALA A 64 -5.72 -7.11 -0.31
CA ALA A 64 -6.08 -8.11 0.70
C ALA A 64 -7.39 -8.82 0.34
N ARG A 65 -8.41 -8.09 -0.11
CA ARG A 65 -9.67 -8.69 -0.58
C ARG A 65 -9.47 -9.64 -1.77
N ARG A 66 -8.60 -9.28 -2.71
CA ARG A 66 -8.27 -10.16 -3.84
C ARG A 66 -7.55 -11.42 -3.37
N GLU A 67 -6.59 -11.28 -2.46
CA GLU A 67 -5.85 -12.41 -1.88
C GLU A 67 -6.79 -13.31 -1.06
N ASN A 68 -7.66 -12.74 -0.23
CA ASN A 68 -8.69 -13.47 0.51
C ASN A 68 -9.59 -14.27 -0.43
N LYS A 69 -10.12 -13.65 -1.49
CA LYS A 69 -10.96 -14.34 -2.47
C LYS A 69 -10.26 -15.55 -3.09
N GLN A 70 -8.95 -15.47 -3.34
CA GLN A 70 -8.18 -16.60 -3.88
C GLN A 70 -8.04 -17.76 -2.90
N VAL A 71 -8.01 -17.48 -1.60
CA VAL A 71 -7.81 -18.49 -0.56
C VAL A 71 -9.14 -19.03 0.00
N THR A 72 -10.13 -18.17 0.20
CA THR A 72 -11.38 -18.48 0.89
C THR A 72 -12.59 -18.53 -0.03
N GLY A 73 -12.45 -18.18 -1.31
CA GLY A 73 -13.56 -18.03 -2.26
C GLY A 73 -14.36 -16.73 -2.11
N THR A 74 -14.15 -15.97 -1.03
CA THR A 74 -14.86 -14.71 -0.74
C THR A 74 -13.87 -13.57 -0.47
N PRO A 75 -14.18 -12.32 -0.88
CA PRO A 75 -13.27 -11.18 -0.68
C PRO A 75 -13.11 -10.80 0.80
N ASP A 76 -14.17 -10.98 1.59
CA ASP A 76 -14.17 -10.75 3.04
C ASP A 76 -14.54 -12.09 3.71
N ARG A 77 -13.77 -12.51 4.72
CA ARG A 77 -14.09 -13.69 5.54
C ARG A 77 -14.89 -13.22 6.74
N VAL A 78 -16.17 -13.53 6.78
CA VAL A 78 -16.96 -13.46 8.02
C VAL A 78 -16.56 -14.69 8.85
N PRO A 79 -16.24 -14.55 10.16
CA PRO A 79 -16.05 -15.72 11.01
C PRO A 79 -17.30 -16.60 10.92
N ALA A 80 -17.13 -17.92 10.78
CA ALA A 80 -18.27 -18.81 10.95
C ALA A 80 -18.83 -18.57 12.36
N LYS A 81 -20.10 -18.16 12.46
CA LYS A 81 -20.78 -18.15 13.76
C LYS A 81 -20.79 -19.60 14.25
N GLY A 82 -20.02 -19.86 15.30
CA GLY A 82 -20.18 -21.06 16.11
C GLY A 82 -21.34 -20.91 17.07
#